data_AF-A0AAW5N6P5-F1
#
_entry.id   AF-A0AAW5N6P5-F1
#
_cell.length_a   1.000
_cell.length_b   1.000
_cell.length_c   1.000
_cell.angle_alpha   90.00
_cell.angle_beta   90.00
_cell.angle_gamma   90.00
#
_symmetry.space_group_name_H-M   'P 1'
#
loop_
_entity.id
_entity.type
_entity.pdbx_description
1 polymer ?
#
loop_
_entity_poly.entity_id
_entity_poly.type
_entity_poly.pdbx_seq_one_letter_code
_entity_poly.pdbx_strand_id
1 'polypeptide(L)'
;MLDYSNLLALTGFLTQNLADVEEMYRRMVFNYLTDNKDDHCKNFSFICKQTGKGKWRWELAPAYDLTLCTEGYNGEHATSVNTKGNPTLMDMIAMGIKIRMSEQRCRYIYQEVKSHCGDLLRHDILKE
;
A
#
# COMPACT_ATOMS: atom_id res chain seq x y z
N MET A 1 9.16 12.81 -4.44
CA MET A 1 9.04 11.59 -3.61
C MET A 1 7.57 11.21 -3.60
N LEU A 2 7.25 9.94 -3.88
CA LEU A 2 5.87 9.45 -3.87
C LEU A 2 5.43 9.23 -2.42
N ASP A 3 4.15 9.39 -2.12
CA ASP A 3 3.57 9.07 -0.82
C ASP A 3 2.32 8.21 -1.02
N TYR A 4 2.09 7.24 -0.14
CA TYR A 4 0.95 6.35 -0.23
C TYR A 4 -0.40 7.07 -0.15
N SER A 5 -0.47 8.26 0.46
CA SER A 5 -1.69 9.08 0.39
C SER A 5 -2.10 9.41 -1.05
N ASN A 6 -1.13 9.70 -1.92
CA ASN A 6 -1.37 9.97 -3.33
C ASN A 6 -1.80 8.69 -4.07
N LEU A 7 -1.16 7.55 -3.79
CA LEU A 7 -1.52 6.26 -4.41
C LEU A 7 -2.91 5.78 -4.01
N LEU A 8 -3.26 5.90 -2.73
CA LEU A 8 -4.58 5.54 -2.22
C LEU A 8 -5.67 6.43 -2.80
N ALA A 9 -5.45 7.75 -2.84
CA ALA A 9 -6.38 8.69 -3.45
C ALA A 9 -6.54 8.43 -4.96
N LEU A 10 -5.45 8.20 -5.69
CA LEU A 10 -5.48 7.86 -7.12
C LEU A 10 -6.22 6.55 -7.37
N THR A 11 -5.98 5.53 -6.54
CA THR A 11 -6.67 4.24 -6.64
C THR A 11 -8.18 4.42 -6.46
N GLY A 12 -8.60 5.17 -5.45
CA GLY A 12 -10.02 5.47 -5.23
C GLY A 12 -10.62 6.27 -6.39
N PHE A 13 -9.88 7.25 -6.91
CA PHE A 13 -10.33 8.06 -8.04
C PHE A 13 -10.49 7.26 -9.34
N LEU A 14 -9.51 6.41 -9.70
CA LEU A 14 -9.56 5.64 -10.94
C LEU A 14 -10.60 4.52 -10.87
N THR A 15 -10.50 3.70 -9.82
CA THR A 15 -11.26 2.43 -9.74
C THR A 15 -12.69 2.63 -9.27
N GLN A 16 -12.96 3.70 -8.51
CA GLN A 16 -14.23 3.93 -7.82
C GLN A 16 -14.66 2.70 -6.99
N ASN A 17 -13.69 1.93 -6.49
CA ASN A 17 -13.90 0.65 -5.83
C ASN A 17 -13.12 0.59 -4.51
N LEU A 18 -13.83 0.46 -3.39
CA LEU A 18 -13.21 0.41 -2.07
C LEU A 18 -12.29 -0.80 -1.92
N ALA A 19 -12.62 -1.95 -2.53
CA ALA A 19 -11.79 -3.14 -2.43
C ALA A 19 -10.39 -2.94 -3.05
N ASP A 20 -10.31 -2.18 -4.15
CA ASP A 20 -9.02 -1.84 -4.78
C ASP A 20 -8.20 -0.89 -3.89
N VAL A 21 -8.87 0.03 -3.19
CA VAL A 21 -8.19 0.94 -2.24
C VAL A 21 -7.68 0.17 -1.02
N GLU A 22 -8.47 -0.75 -0.47
CA GLU A 22 -8.03 -1.64 0.61
C GLU A 22 -6.86 -2.53 0.18
N GLU A 23 -6.83 -2.95 -1.08
CA GLU A 23 -5.73 -3.71 -1.65
C GLU A 23 -4.46 -2.87 -1.81
N MET A 24 -4.56 -1.63 -2.28
CA MET A 24 -3.43 -0.71 -2.27
C MET A 24 -2.92 -0.44 -0.83
N TYR A 25 -3.83 -0.32 0.14
CA TYR A 25 -3.48 -0.18 1.55
C TYR A 25 -2.74 -1.41 2.08
N ARG A 26 -3.18 -2.61 1.71
CA ARG A 26 -2.52 -3.87 2.08
C ARG A 26 -1.10 -3.96 1.51
N ARG A 27 -0.89 -3.48 0.28
CA ARG A 27 0.44 -3.41 -0.34
C ARG A 27 1.37 -2.43 0.40
N MET A 28 0.85 -1.29 0.82
CA MET A 28 1.59 -0.34 1.69
C MET A 28 2.07 -1.05 2.96
N VAL A 29 1.17 -1.72 3.67
CA VAL A 29 1.52 -2.45 4.89
C VAL A 29 2.54 -3.55 4.61
N PHE A 30 2.32 -4.35 3.56
CA PHE A 30 3.22 -5.43 3.17
C PHE A 30 4.63 -4.93 2.88
N ASN A 31 4.76 -3.88 2.06
CA ASN A 31 6.07 -3.35 1.67
C ASN A 31 6.88 -2.92 2.89
N TYR A 32 6.25 -2.21 3.83
CA TYR A 32 6.90 -1.77 5.06
C TYR A 32 7.20 -2.90 6.06
N LEU A 33 6.33 -3.89 6.21
CA LEU A 33 6.59 -5.00 7.14
C LEU A 33 7.68 -5.95 6.64
N THR A 34 7.90 -6.01 5.33
CA THR A 34 8.80 -6.97 4.67
C THR A 34 10.09 -6.35 4.14
N ASP A 35 10.33 -5.06 4.35
CA ASP A 35 11.45 -4.30 3.77
C ASP A 35 11.51 -4.39 2.23
N ASN A 36 10.35 -4.34 1.56
CA ASN A 36 10.33 -4.05 0.13
C ASN A 36 10.48 -2.54 -0.07
N LYS A 37 11.72 -2.05 0.00
CA LYS A 37 12.04 -0.62 -0.15
C LYS A 37 12.05 -0.12 -1.59
N ASP A 38 12.02 -1.03 -2.58
CA ASP A 38 11.93 -0.68 -4.00
C ASP A 38 10.48 -0.46 -4.46
N ASP A 39 9.63 0.07 -3.57
CA ASP A 39 8.21 0.31 -3.82
C ASP A 39 7.97 1.62 -4.58
N HIS A 40 8.69 1.84 -5.68
CA HIS A 40 8.62 3.07 -6.45
C HIS A 40 7.40 3.14 -7.38
N CYS A 41 7.11 4.32 -7.95
CA CYS A 41 5.91 4.58 -8.73
C CYS A 41 5.65 3.61 -9.90
N LYS A 42 6.69 3.00 -10.48
CA LYS A 42 6.56 2.05 -11.59
C LYS A 42 6.10 0.65 -11.17
N ASN A 43 6.06 0.36 -9.86
CA ASN A 43 5.63 -0.93 -9.31
C ASN A 43 4.13 -0.96 -8.98
N PHE A 44 3.43 0.13 -9.28
CA PHE A 44 1.98 0.22 -9.16
C PHE A 44 1.37 0.45 -10.54
N SER A 45 0.37 -0.35 -10.89
CA SER A 45 -0.32 -0.23 -12.17
C SER A 45 -1.80 -0.44 -12.04
N PHE A 46 -2.52 0.06 -13.03
CA PHE A 46 -3.96 -0.06 -13.15
C PHE A 46 -4.28 -0.66 -14.52
N ILE A 47 -5.29 -1.52 -14.55
CA ILE A 47 -5.77 -2.12 -15.79
C ILE A 47 -7.02 -1.36 -16.23
N CYS A 48 -6.99 -0.82 -17.45
CA CYS A 48 -8.15 -0.19 -18.08
C CYS A 48 -8.79 -1.17 -19.06
N LYS A 49 -10.05 -1.54 -18.83
CA LYS A 49 -10.81 -2.43 -19.71
C LYS A 49 -12.04 -1.72 -20.23
N GLN A 50 -12.32 -1.91 -21.50
CA GLN A 50 -13.60 -1.51 -22.05
C GLN A 50 -14.68 -2.47 -21.56
N THR A 51 -15.70 -1.91 -20.95
CA THR A 51 -16.94 -2.59 -20.58
C THR A 51 -17.98 -2.41 -21.68
N GLY A 52 -19.13 -3.07 -21.55
CA GLY A 52 -20.23 -2.91 -22.49
C GLY A 52 -20.64 -1.44 -22.68
N LYS A 53 -21.13 -1.12 -23.89
CA LYS A 53 -21.62 0.23 -24.27
C LYS A 53 -20.55 1.33 -24.25
N GLY A 54 -19.31 1.02 -24.61
CA GLY A 54 -18.25 2.02 -24.80
C GLY A 54 -17.72 2.68 -23.52
N LYS A 55 -18.09 2.17 -22.35
CA LYS A 55 -17.61 2.66 -21.05
C LYS A 55 -16.30 1.97 -20.68
N TRP A 56 -15.42 2.68 -19.97
CA TRP A 56 -14.16 2.13 -19.46
C TRP A 56 -14.26 1.89 -17.96
N ARG A 57 -13.66 0.80 -17.49
CA ARG A 57 -13.49 0.51 -16.08
C ARG A 57 -12.00 0.37 -15.79
N TRP A 58 -11.57 1.02 -14.71
CA TRP A 58 -10.23 0.86 -14.16
C TRP A 58 -10.29 -0.08 -12.97
N GLU A 59 -9.29 -0.94 -12.86
CA GLU A 59 -9.12 -1.90 -11.77
C GLU A 59 -7.65 -1.81 -11.33
N LEU A 60 -7.37 -2.01 -10.04
CA LEU A 60 -5.99 -2.12 -9.58
C LEU A 60 -5.36 -3.39 -10.19
N ALA A 61 -4.18 -3.28 -10.79
CA ALA A 61 -3.50 -4.45 -11.32
C ALA A 61 -3.07 -5.38 -10.17
N PRO A 62 -2.91 -6.69 -10.41
CA PRO A 62 -2.27 -7.59 -9.44
C PRO A 62 -0.92 -7.04 -8.97
N ALA A 63 -0.52 -7.35 -7.73
CA ALA A 63 0.80 -6.98 -7.25
C ALA A 63 1.89 -7.73 -8.02
N TYR A 64 3.00 -7.08 -8.28
CA TYR A 64 4.18 -7.63 -8.94
C TYR A 64 5.44 -6.95 -8.39
N ASP A 65 6.60 -7.49 -8.73
CA ASP A 65 7.91 -6.99 -8.27
C ASP A 65 8.00 -6.83 -6.74
N LEU A 66 7.43 -7.80 -6.03
CA LEU A 66 7.53 -7.91 -4.58
C LEU A 66 8.84 -8.60 -4.23
N THR A 67 9.89 -7.81 -4.01
CA THR A 67 11.24 -8.31 -3.72
C THR A 67 11.72 -7.82 -2.36
N LEU A 68 12.61 -8.59 -1.73
CA LEU A 68 13.31 -8.11 -0.54
C LEU A 68 14.38 -7.12 -0.99
N CYS A 69 14.27 -5.86 -0.56
CA CYS A 69 15.23 -4.81 -0.89
C CYS A 69 15.59 -4.04 0.38
N THR A 70 16.57 -4.54 1.13
CA THR A 70 16.95 -3.94 2.43
C THR A 70 17.74 -2.64 2.29
N GLU A 71 18.45 -2.47 1.17
CA GLU A 71 19.38 -1.34 0.93
C GLU A 71 18.68 -0.09 0.40
N GLY A 72 17.52 -0.22 -0.26
CA GLY A 72 16.71 0.91 -0.77
C GLY A 72 17.52 2.03 -1.46
N TYR A 73 16.97 3.25 -1.47
CA TYR A 73 17.79 4.44 -1.75
C TYR A 73 18.22 5.05 -0.41
N ASN A 74 19.51 4.92 -0.07
CA ASN A 74 20.04 5.27 1.26
C ASN A 74 19.34 4.56 2.44
N GLY A 75 18.90 3.31 2.24
CA GLY A 75 18.21 2.54 3.27
C GLY A 75 16.73 2.88 3.46
N GLU A 76 16.17 3.79 2.67
CA GLU A 76 14.78 4.26 2.77
C GLU A 76 13.88 3.64 1.69
N HIS A 77 12.57 3.57 2.00
CA HIS A 77 11.53 3.25 1.03
C HIS A 77 11.44 4.31 -0.07
N ALA A 78 11.14 3.89 -1.30
CA ALA A 78 10.90 4.79 -2.42
C ALA A 78 9.58 5.57 -2.27
N THR A 79 8.62 5.02 -1.53
CA THR A 79 7.31 5.66 -1.26
C THR A 79 7.09 5.85 0.24
N SER A 80 6.88 7.10 0.67
CA SER A 80 6.64 7.43 2.08
C SER A 80 5.20 7.13 2.53
N VAL A 81 4.99 7.00 3.84
CA VAL A 81 3.66 6.93 4.45
C VAL A 81 3.47 8.15 5.35
N ASN A 82 2.42 8.92 5.08
CA ASN A 82 2.13 10.14 5.83
C ASN A 82 3.34 11.07 5.91
N THR A 83 4.07 11.23 4.80
CA THR A 83 5.30 12.04 4.68
C THR A 83 6.50 11.55 5.51
N LYS A 84 6.47 10.29 5.99
CA LYS A 84 7.54 9.68 6.80
C LYS A 84 8.18 8.49 6.08
N GLY A 85 9.51 8.41 6.17
CA GLY A 85 10.30 7.24 5.75
C GLY A 85 10.17 6.07 6.72
N ASN A 86 10.07 6.36 8.03
CA ASN A 86 9.84 5.39 9.10
C ASN A 86 8.47 5.63 9.78
N PRO A 87 7.36 5.16 9.18
CA PRO A 87 6.02 5.38 9.69
C PRO A 87 5.67 4.46 10.85
N THR A 88 4.85 4.96 11.77
CA THR A 88 4.22 4.15 12.81
C THR A 88 2.93 3.49 12.29
N LEU A 89 2.38 2.53 13.04
CA LEU A 89 1.03 2.01 12.77
C LEU A 89 -0.03 3.14 12.75
N MET A 90 0.13 4.17 13.58
CA MET A 90 -0.80 5.30 13.61
C MET A 90 -0.72 6.15 12.34
N ASP A 91 0.46 6.28 11.75
CA ASP A 91 0.64 6.93 10.44
C ASP A 91 -0.06 6.14 9.33
N MET A 92 0.08 4.81 9.33
CA MET A 92 -0.63 3.93 8.40
C MET A 92 -2.15 4.02 8.59
N ILE A 93 -2.66 4.00 9.84
CA ILE A 93 -4.09 4.14 10.12
C ILE A 93 -4.60 5.51 9.64
N ALA A 94 -3.85 6.59 9.86
CA ALA A 94 -4.21 7.91 9.39
C ALA A 94 -4.36 7.95 7.85
N MET A 95 -3.55 7.20 7.10
CA MET A 95 -3.70 7.10 5.64
C MET A 95 -5.01 6.41 5.24
N GLY A 96 -5.37 5.31 5.91
CA GLY A 96 -6.64 4.63 5.66
C GLY A 96 -7.86 5.50 6.01
N ILE A 97 -7.82 6.21 7.13
CA ILE A 97 -8.92 7.12 7.52
C ILE A 97 -9.10 8.25 6.49
N LYS A 98 -8.00 8.83 5.98
CA LYS A 98 -8.07 9.89 4.93
C LYS A 98 -8.83 9.44 3.68
N ILE A 99 -8.82 8.15 3.36
CA ILE A 99 -9.54 7.59 2.21
C ILE A 99 -10.81 6.82 2.59
N ARG A 100 -11.36 7.13 3.77
CA ARG A 100 -12.66 6.63 4.28
C ARG A 100 -12.68 5.14 4.66
N MET A 101 -11.52 4.52 4.91
CA MET A 101 -11.48 3.25 5.63
C MET A 101 -11.69 3.48 7.13
N SER A 102 -12.37 2.56 7.80
CA SER A 102 -12.48 2.62 9.26
C SER A 102 -11.15 2.23 9.91
N GLU A 103 -10.88 2.77 11.10
CA GLU A 103 -9.70 2.39 11.88
C GLU A 103 -9.67 0.86 12.15
N GLN A 104 -10.83 0.28 12.48
CA GLN A 104 -10.95 -1.17 12.69
C GLN A 104 -10.51 -1.96 11.46
N ARG A 105 -10.87 -1.51 10.26
CA ARG A 105 -10.47 -2.17 9.01
C ARG A 105 -8.97 -2.02 8.74
N CYS A 106 -8.40 -0.84 9.00
CA CYS A 106 -6.96 -0.60 8.91
C CYS A 106 -6.17 -1.54 9.82
N ARG A 107 -6.59 -1.64 11.09
CA ARG A 107 -5.99 -2.55 12.08
C ARG A 107 -6.13 -4.01 11.69
N TYR A 108 -7.30 -4.39 11.17
CA TYR A 108 -7.53 -5.74 10.66
C TYR A 108 -6.55 -6.08 9.54
N ILE A 109 -6.43 -5.24 8.51
CA ILE A 109 -5.51 -5.49 7.38
C ILE A 109 -4.06 -5.53 7.87
N TYR A 110 -3.68 -4.66 8.79
CA TYR A 110 -2.35 -4.68 9.38
C TYR A 110 -2.03 -6.02 10.05
N GLN A 111 -2.93 -6.52 10.90
CA GLN A 111 -2.76 -7.79 11.60
C GLN A 111 -2.84 -8.99 10.64
N GLU A 112 -3.71 -8.91 9.63
CA GLU A 112 -3.81 -9.90 8.55
C GLU A 112 -2.46 -10.04 7.85
N VAL A 113 -1.89 -8.96 7.33
CA VAL A 113 -0.58 -9.00 6.66
C VAL A 113 0.51 -9.49 7.62
N LYS A 114 0.57 -8.92 8.82
CA LYS A 114 1.59 -9.30 9.81
C LYS A 114 1.55 -10.80 10.13
N SER A 115 0.37 -11.36 10.39
CA SER A 115 0.23 -12.78 10.76
C SER A 115 0.54 -13.75 9.62
N HIS A 116 0.34 -13.35 8.36
CA HIS A 116 0.54 -14.22 7.19
C HIS A 116 1.92 -14.09 6.55
N CYS A 117 2.69 -13.04 6.85
CA CYS A 117 4.04 -12.87 6.30
C CYS A 117 5.06 -13.88 6.85
N GLY A 118 4.88 -14.41 8.06
CA GLY A 118 5.79 -15.41 8.64
C GLY A 118 7.25 -14.96 8.60
N ASP A 119 8.12 -15.76 7.97
CA ASP A 119 9.56 -15.52 7.84
C ASP A 119 9.93 -14.32 6.93
N LEU A 120 8.95 -13.76 6.21
CA LEU A 120 9.13 -12.55 5.40
C LEU A 120 9.14 -11.28 6.26
N LEU A 121 8.67 -11.32 7.50
CA LEU A 121 8.67 -10.17 8.39
C LEU A 121 10.09 -9.71 8.71
N ARG A 122 10.35 -8.42 8.53
CA ARG A 122 11.64 -7.79 8.85
C ARG A 122 11.49 -6.66 9.87
N HIS A 123 10.37 -5.95 9.83
CA HIS A 123 10.02 -4.93 10.80
C HIS A 123 8.88 -5.37 11.72
N ASP A 124 9.12 -5.31 13.03
CA ASP A 124 8.07 -5.37 14.04
C ASP A 124 7.85 -3.97 14.60
N ILE A 125 6.91 -3.22 13.99
CA ILE A 125 6.59 -1.82 14.35
C ILE A 125 5.93 -1.70 15.75
N LEU A 126 5.97 -2.76 16.58
CA LEU A 126 5.52 -2.77 17.96
C LEU A 126 6.67 -2.88 18.98
N LYS A 127 7.94 -2.78 18.55
CA LYS A 127 9.12 -2.88 19.42
C LYS A 127 9.76 -1.53 19.81
N GLU A 128 8.99 -0.45 19.82
CA GLU A 128 9.39 0.79 20.52
C GLU A 128 8.64 0.93 21.85
#